data_AF-A0A261Q9T3-F1
#
_entry.id   AF-A0A261Q9T3-F1
#
_cell.length_a   1.000
_cell.length_b   1.000
_cell.length_c   1.000
_cell.angle_alpha   90.00
_cell.angle_beta   90.00
_cell.angle_gamma   90.00
#
_symmetry.space_group_name_H-M   'P 1'
#
loop_
_entity.id
_entity.type
_entity.pdbx_description
1 polymer ?
#
loop_
_entity_poly.entity_id
_entity_poly.type
_entity_poly.pdbx_seq_one_letter_code
_entity_poly.pdbx_strand_id
1 'polypeptide(L)'
;MLRTLTLVILTATSLSVYAEDRKPAVAPAATSLEGRWDLTVQSGNNTMPSWLEVTHSGHNTLVGRFVGSSGSARPISKVTFNDGKLSFAIPPQWERATQDLVVNGTLEGDKLSGTMTTPAGQTVSWTGVRAPSLARTKQPNWGKSMDLFNGKDLKGWKAMGQTNQWVVENGVLKSPKSGSNIQTEQKFSDFKLHLEFKYPKGSNSGVYLRGRYEVQIVDSKGLEPQIDMLGAVYGFLVPNELPENDADQWQSYDITLIGRRVTVALNGKIIICDTTIPGITGGAIDSNEAEPGPIYLQGDHGPIEFRNIRITLPKE
;
A
#
# COMPACT_ATOMS: atom_id res chain seq x y z
N MET A 1 -59.09 -41.51 40.73
CA MET A 1 -59.79 -40.43 39.98
C MET A 1 -59.10 -39.11 40.29
N LEU A 2 -58.34 -38.57 39.33
CA LEU A 2 -58.21 -37.15 38.95
C LEU A 2 -56.97 -37.06 38.05
N ARG A 3 -57.18 -36.86 36.74
CA ARG A 3 -56.12 -36.49 35.79
C ARG A 3 -56.14 -34.98 35.68
N THR A 4 -55.05 -34.33 36.07
CA THR A 4 -54.85 -32.89 35.92
C THR A 4 -54.52 -32.60 34.45
N LEU A 5 -55.38 -31.86 33.77
CA LEU A 5 -55.16 -31.39 32.39
C LEU A 5 -54.51 -30.01 32.47
N THR A 6 -53.24 -29.88 32.07
CA THR A 6 -52.58 -28.57 31.95
C THR A 6 -52.89 -28.00 30.56
N LEU A 7 -53.71 -26.95 30.52
CA LEU A 7 -54.04 -26.20 29.31
C LEU A 7 -52.91 -25.19 29.05
N VAL A 8 -52.16 -25.37 27.96
CA VAL A 8 -51.18 -24.38 27.47
C VAL A 8 -51.90 -23.49 26.46
N ILE A 9 -52.10 -22.21 26.80
CA ILE A 9 -52.65 -21.20 25.89
C ILE A 9 -51.48 -20.62 25.09
N LEU A 10 -51.42 -20.92 23.80
CA LEU A 10 -50.47 -20.32 22.86
C LEU A 10 -51.10 -19.05 22.29
N THR A 11 -50.63 -17.86 22.71
CA THR A 11 -51.02 -16.60 22.08
C THR A 11 -50.17 -16.36 20.84
N ALA A 12 -50.77 -16.48 19.65
CA ALA A 12 -50.16 -16.07 18.40
C ALA A 12 -50.34 -14.55 18.21
N THR A 13 -49.27 -13.78 18.36
CA THR A 13 -49.22 -12.36 17.98
C THR A 13 -48.88 -12.25 16.50
N SER A 14 -49.85 -11.80 15.69
CA SER A 14 -49.62 -11.42 14.30
C SER A 14 -48.91 -10.06 14.24
N LEU A 15 -47.66 -10.04 13.77
CA LEU A 15 -46.94 -8.81 13.42
C LEU A 15 -47.38 -8.36 12.02
N SER A 16 -48.20 -7.31 11.97
CA SER A 16 -48.49 -6.60 10.72
C SER A 16 -47.30 -5.70 10.38
N VAL A 17 -46.55 -6.05 9.34
CA VAL A 17 -45.49 -5.20 8.77
C VAL A 17 -46.16 -4.13 7.90
N TYR A 18 -46.12 -2.88 8.34
CA TYR A 18 -46.41 -1.74 7.47
C TYR A 18 -45.20 -1.53 6.55
N ALA A 19 -45.37 -1.83 5.26
CA ALA A 19 -44.43 -1.40 4.23
C ALA A 19 -44.78 0.04 3.85
N GLU A 20 -44.01 1.01 4.35
CA GLU A 20 -43.99 2.35 3.76
C GLU A 20 -43.27 2.29 2.41
N ASP A 21 -43.94 2.76 1.36
CA ASP A 21 -43.35 3.01 0.04
C ASP A 21 -42.22 4.05 0.16
N ARG A 22 -41.00 3.59 0.43
CA ARG A 22 -39.79 4.42 0.34
C ARG A 22 -39.49 4.67 -1.13
N LYS A 23 -39.78 5.88 -1.60
CA LYS A 23 -39.15 6.43 -2.81
C LYS A 23 -37.63 6.21 -2.71
N PRO A 24 -36.93 5.82 -3.79
CA PRO A 24 -35.49 5.65 -3.74
C PRO A 24 -34.87 6.97 -3.31
N ALA A 25 -34.19 6.95 -2.16
CA ALA A 25 -33.44 8.08 -1.68
C ALA A 25 -32.40 8.43 -2.75
N VAL A 26 -32.47 9.66 -3.28
CA VAL A 26 -31.35 10.24 -4.00
C VAL A 26 -30.17 10.23 -3.04
N ALA A 27 -29.10 9.50 -3.37
CA ALA A 27 -27.92 9.42 -2.51
C ALA A 27 -27.40 10.84 -2.27
N PRO A 28 -27.23 11.30 -1.01
CA PRO A 28 -26.53 12.56 -0.77
C PRO A 28 -25.11 12.44 -1.31
N ALA A 29 -24.60 13.49 -1.96
CA ALA A 29 -23.18 13.62 -2.27
C ALA A 29 -22.39 13.31 -0.99
N ALA A 30 -21.38 12.44 -1.05
CA ALA A 30 -20.77 11.91 0.17
C ALA A 30 -20.18 13.04 1.02
N THR A 31 -20.80 13.33 2.17
CA THR A 31 -20.42 14.44 3.05
C THR A 31 -19.39 14.05 4.12
N SER A 32 -19.04 12.77 4.23
CA SER A 32 -18.10 12.29 5.26
C SER A 32 -16.66 12.31 4.75
N LEU A 33 -15.76 12.92 5.53
CA LEU A 33 -14.32 12.90 5.31
C LEU A 33 -13.72 11.49 5.45
N GLU A 34 -14.34 10.62 6.27
CA GLU A 34 -13.87 9.26 6.51
C GLU A 34 -13.66 8.45 5.23
N GLY A 35 -12.68 7.55 5.30
CA GLY A 35 -12.25 6.72 4.21
C GLY A 35 -10.82 7.01 3.80
N ARG A 36 -10.46 6.51 2.62
CA ARG A 36 -9.12 6.56 2.06
C ARG A 36 -9.10 7.45 0.84
N TRP A 37 -8.02 8.19 0.67
CA TRP A 37 -7.88 9.23 -0.33
C TRP A 37 -6.53 9.13 -1.02
N ASP A 38 -6.57 8.99 -2.33
CA ASP A 38 -5.41 9.09 -3.20
C ASP A 38 -5.13 10.58 -3.43
N LEU A 39 -3.99 11.05 -2.92
CA LEU A 39 -3.61 12.46 -2.98
C LEU A 39 -2.55 12.68 -4.07
N THR A 40 -2.66 13.81 -4.76
CA THR A 40 -1.63 14.32 -5.67
C THR A 40 -1.12 15.65 -5.13
N VAL A 41 0.14 15.72 -4.76
CA VAL A 41 0.81 16.94 -4.28
C VAL A 41 1.51 17.63 -5.44
N GLN A 42 1.29 18.93 -5.60
CA GLN A 42 1.88 19.75 -6.65
C GLN A 42 3.02 20.60 -6.08
N SER A 43 4.25 20.38 -6.56
CA SER A 43 5.43 21.17 -6.21
C SER A 43 6.07 21.74 -7.48
N GLY A 44 5.82 23.02 -7.77
CA GLY A 44 6.20 23.63 -9.04
C GLY A 44 5.50 22.94 -10.22
N ASN A 45 6.26 22.44 -11.20
CA ASN A 45 5.74 21.68 -12.33
C ASN A 45 5.66 20.16 -12.07
N ASN A 46 6.14 19.70 -10.92
CA ASN A 46 6.17 18.28 -10.58
C ASN A 46 4.97 17.89 -9.74
N THR A 47 4.49 16.67 -9.95
CA THR A 47 3.50 16.03 -9.09
C THR A 47 4.16 14.91 -8.29
N MET A 48 3.68 14.71 -7.07
CA MET A 48 4.15 13.66 -6.18
C MET A 48 2.96 12.90 -5.59
N PRO A 49 3.02 11.57 -5.52
CA PRO A 49 1.97 10.79 -4.88
C PRO A 49 1.99 10.98 -3.36
N SER A 50 0.81 10.86 -2.78
CA SER A 50 0.57 10.90 -1.34
C SER A 50 -0.77 10.22 -1.05
N TRP A 51 -1.04 9.93 0.21
CA TRP A 51 -2.26 9.24 0.60
C TRP A 51 -2.70 9.62 2.02
N LEU A 52 -4.01 9.61 2.23
CA LEU A 52 -4.64 9.90 3.51
C LEU A 52 -5.73 8.87 3.82
N GLU A 53 -5.73 8.37 5.04
CA GLU A 53 -6.88 7.68 5.62
C GLU A 53 -7.38 8.43 6.84
N VAL A 54 -8.70 8.58 6.92
CA VAL A 54 -9.40 9.17 8.05
C VAL A 54 -10.39 8.14 8.58
N THR A 55 -10.36 7.93 9.89
CA THR A 55 -11.25 7.02 10.62
C THR A 55 -11.71 7.65 11.93
N HIS A 56 -12.81 7.15 12.47
CA HIS A 56 -13.24 7.45 13.83
C HIS A 56 -12.45 6.69 14.91
N SER A 57 -11.94 7.42 15.90
CA SER A 57 -11.54 6.92 17.21
C SER A 57 -12.68 7.12 18.20
N GLY A 58 -13.37 6.02 18.50
CA GLY A 58 -14.62 6.06 19.25
C GLY A 58 -15.68 6.93 18.56
N HIS A 59 -16.49 7.65 19.33
CA HIS A 59 -17.62 8.38 18.78
C HIS A 59 -17.31 9.79 18.28
N ASN A 60 -16.20 10.41 18.72
CA ASN A 60 -16.06 11.87 18.65
C ASN A 60 -14.82 12.38 17.94
N THR A 61 -13.76 11.58 17.81
CA THR A 61 -12.47 12.09 17.31
C THR A 61 -12.12 11.40 16.01
N LEU A 62 -11.93 12.19 14.95
CA LEU A 62 -11.31 11.69 13.73
C LEU A 62 -9.81 11.56 13.97
N VAL A 63 -9.26 10.42 13.59
CA VAL A 63 -7.83 10.09 13.56
C VAL A 63 -7.49 9.60 12.17
N GLY A 64 -6.24 9.23 11.92
CA GLY A 64 -5.91 8.75 10.59
C GLY A 64 -4.48 8.32 10.41
N ARG A 65 -4.12 8.17 9.13
CA ARG A 65 -2.75 7.90 8.67
C ARG A 65 -2.46 8.72 7.43
N PHE A 66 -1.22 9.20 7.32
CA PHE A 66 -0.76 9.98 6.17
C PHE A 66 0.53 9.38 5.60
N VAL A 67 0.59 9.28 4.27
CA VAL A 67 1.79 8.87 3.54
C VAL A 67 2.23 10.05 2.67
N GLY A 68 3.48 10.49 2.86
CA GLY A 68 4.12 11.46 1.97
C GLY A 68 4.67 10.78 0.71
N SER A 69 5.35 11.53 -0.14
CA SER A 69 6.02 10.97 -1.32
C SER A 69 7.14 9.98 -0.99
N SER A 70 7.67 10.06 0.23
CA SER A 70 8.64 9.14 0.82
C SER A 70 8.29 8.91 2.29
N GLY A 71 8.93 7.92 2.91
CA GLY A 71 8.68 7.55 4.29
C GLY A 71 7.44 6.68 4.48
N SER A 72 7.18 6.31 5.73
CA SER A 72 6.15 5.33 6.08
C SER A 72 4.78 5.99 6.25
N ALA A 73 3.73 5.19 6.41
CA ALA A 73 2.45 5.72 6.89
C ALA A 73 2.64 6.24 8.33
N ARG A 74 2.33 7.52 8.53
CA ARG A 74 2.47 8.22 9.81
C ARG A 74 1.12 8.37 10.50
N PRO A 75 1.00 8.05 11.80
CA PRO A 75 -0.26 8.20 12.51
C PRO A 75 -0.63 9.67 12.65
N ILE A 76 -1.91 9.97 12.45
CA ILE A 76 -2.52 11.26 12.74
C ILE A 76 -3.32 11.10 14.04
N SER A 77 -2.88 11.76 15.11
CA SER A 77 -3.53 11.67 16.41
C SER A 77 -4.88 12.36 16.47
N LYS A 78 -5.11 13.36 15.59
CA LYS A 78 -6.38 14.07 15.46
C LYS A 78 -6.49 14.74 14.08
N VAL A 79 -7.63 14.54 13.44
CA VAL A 79 -8.08 15.30 12.27
C VAL A 79 -9.20 16.23 12.73
N THR A 80 -9.02 17.53 12.53
CA THR A 80 -10.11 18.50 12.74
C THR A 80 -10.92 18.56 11.46
N PHE A 81 -12.24 18.43 11.54
CA PHE A 81 -13.13 18.57 10.39
C PHE A 81 -14.39 19.34 10.78
N ASN A 82 -14.55 20.55 10.26
CA ASN A 82 -15.71 21.42 10.51
C ASN A 82 -16.07 22.19 9.24
N ASP A 83 -17.36 22.27 8.91
CA ASP A 83 -17.88 23.01 7.75
C ASP A 83 -17.14 22.69 6.44
N GLY A 84 -16.88 21.40 6.21
CA GLY A 84 -16.16 20.91 5.03
C GLY A 84 -14.66 21.17 5.03
N LYS A 85 -14.10 21.82 6.05
CA LYS A 85 -12.66 22.09 6.16
C LYS A 85 -11.99 21.09 7.07
N LEU A 86 -10.87 20.52 6.61
CA LEU A 86 -10.05 19.60 7.38
C LEU A 86 -8.67 20.21 7.71
N SER A 87 -8.12 19.84 8.86
CA SER A 87 -6.73 20.11 9.19
C SER A 87 -6.14 19.08 10.14
N PHE A 88 -4.83 18.84 10.01
CA PHE A 88 -4.03 18.06 10.94
C PHE A 88 -2.55 18.44 10.83
N ALA A 89 -1.75 18.00 11.80
CA ALA A 89 -0.31 18.13 11.77
C ALA A 89 0.34 16.81 12.22
N ILE A 90 1.52 16.52 11.66
CA ILE A 90 2.33 15.35 12.02
C ILE A 90 3.82 15.74 12.07
N PRO A 91 4.61 15.13 12.96
CA PRO A 91 6.04 15.45 13.06
C PRO A 91 6.82 15.01 11.80
N PRO A 92 8.00 15.60 11.56
CA PRO A 92 8.92 15.12 10.54
C PRO A 92 9.37 13.69 10.85
N GLN A 93 9.68 12.91 9.81
CA GLN A 93 10.15 11.53 9.94
C GLN A 93 11.61 11.39 9.51
N TRP A 94 11.91 11.82 8.30
CA TRP A 94 13.26 11.73 7.69
C TRP A 94 13.81 13.08 7.29
N GLU A 95 12.95 14.10 7.28
CA GLU A 95 13.32 15.48 7.02
C GLU A 95 14.30 15.96 8.10
N ARG A 96 15.34 16.70 7.69
CA ARG A 96 16.30 17.32 8.64
C ARG A 96 15.69 18.47 9.44
N ALA A 97 14.55 18.99 8.99
CA ALA A 97 13.86 20.09 9.64
C ALA A 97 13.05 19.60 10.84
N THR A 98 12.74 20.50 11.77
CA THR A 98 12.10 20.18 13.05
C THR A 98 10.63 20.59 13.13
N GLN A 99 10.11 21.30 12.13
CA GLN A 99 8.72 21.74 12.11
C GLN A 99 7.81 20.58 11.68
N ASP A 100 6.59 20.57 12.22
CA ASP A 100 5.58 19.63 11.78
C ASP A 100 5.18 19.88 10.31
N LEU A 101 4.83 18.80 9.61
CA LEU A 101 4.02 18.91 8.41
C LEU A 101 2.62 19.37 8.84
N VAL A 102 2.16 20.49 8.29
CA VAL A 102 0.80 21.01 8.55
C VAL A 102 -0.03 20.87 7.28
N VAL A 103 -1.16 20.18 7.37
CA VAL A 103 -2.06 19.92 6.24
C VAL A 103 -3.39 20.63 6.48
N ASN A 104 -3.85 21.39 5.49
CA ASN A 104 -5.17 22.02 5.48
C ASN A 104 -5.88 21.71 4.16
N GLY A 105 -7.18 21.48 4.19
CA GLY A 105 -7.95 21.26 2.97
C GLY A 105 -9.44 21.45 3.15
N THR A 106 -10.14 21.30 2.04
CA THR A 106 -11.60 21.36 1.94
C THR A 106 -12.10 20.11 1.23
N LEU A 107 -13.21 19.57 1.70
CA LEU A 107 -14.00 18.54 1.05
C LEU A 107 -15.16 19.20 0.30
N GLU A 108 -15.18 19.05 -1.03
CA GLU A 108 -16.26 19.52 -1.89
C GLU A 108 -16.78 18.32 -2.70
N GLY A 109 -17.95 17.80 -2.30
CA GLY A 109 -18.46 16.52 -2.81
C GLY A 109 -17.49 15.39 -2.50
N ASP A 110 -17.04 14.65 -3.52
CA ASP A 110 -16.10 13.53 -3.40
C ASP A 110 -14.65 13.91 -3.75
N LYS A 111 -14.29 15.19 -3.58
CA LYS A 111 -12.94 15.68 -3.86
C LYS A 111 -12.39 16.45 -2.68
N LEU A 112 -11.14 16.16 -2.36
CA LEU A 112 -10.35 16.97 -1.46
C LEU A 112 -9.46 17.92 -2.26
N SER A 113 -9.23 19.11 -1.72
CA SER A 113 -8.16 20.00 -2.20
C SER A 113 -7.64 20.85 -1.06
N GLY A 114 -6.40 21.32 -1.15
CA GLY A 114 -5.83 22.09 -0.07
C GLY A 114 -4.37 22.45 -0.26
N THR A 115 -3.74 22.83 0.85
CA THR A 115 -2.31 23.11 0.94
C THR A 115 -1.69 22.32 2.09
N MET A 116 -0.39 22.08 1.98
CA MET A 116 0.40 21.61 3.11
C MET A 116 1.69 22.41 3.21
N THR A 117 2.10 22.70 4.43
CA THR A 117 3.39 23.31 4.74
C THR A 117 4.34 22.20 5.17
N THR A 118 5.37 21.94 4.38
CA THR A 118 6.38 20.93 4.68
C THR A 118 7.18 21.30 5.92
N PRO A 119 7.86 20.34 6.56
CA PRO A 119 8.79 20.63 7.66
C PRO A 119 9.86 21.69 7.32
N ALA A 120 10.22 21.82 6.03
CA ALA A 120 11.16 22.83 5.54
C ALA A 120 10.54 24.23 5.36
N GLY A 121 9.25 24.42 5.69
CA GLY A 121 8.52 25.68 5.56
C GLY A 121 7.97 25.96 4.16
N GLN A 122 8.14 25.03 3.19
CA GLN A 122 7.58 25.20 1.85
C GLN A 122 6.08 24.89 1.85
N THR A 123 5.27 25.79 1.31
CA THR A 123 3.84 25.49 1.06
C THR A 123 3.67 24.91 -0.33
N VAL A 124 2.96 23.78 -0.42
CA VAL A 124 2.59 23.11 -1.67
C VAL A 124 1.09 22.85 -1.71
N SER A 125 0.49 22.86 -2.89
CA SER A 125 -0.92 22.53 -3.06
C SER A 125 -1.10 21.03 -3.28
N TRP A 126 -2.29 20.51 -2.99
CA TRP A 126 -2.62 19.12 -3.23
C TRP A 126 -4.11 18.95 -3.56
N THR A 127 -4.42 17.86 -4.25
CA THR A 127 -5.79 17.41 -4.52
C THR A 127 -5.94 15.96 -4.11
N GLY A 128 -7.17 15.51 -3.86
CA GLY A 128 -7.46 14.15 -3.45
C GLY A 128 -8.77 13.63 -4.03
N VAL A 129 -8.76 12.36 -4.38
CA VAL A 129 -9.96 11.59 -4.78
C VAL A 129 -10.09 10.38 -3.88
N ARG A 130 -11.28 9.79 -3.79
CA ARG A 130 -11.45 8.57 -2.99
C ARG A 130 -10.61 7.43 -3.58
N ALA A 131 -9.85 6.79 -2.71
CA ALA A 131 -9.09 5.60 -3.06
C ALA A 131 -10.06 4.45 -3.42
N PRO A 132 -9.82 3.71 -4.51
CA PRO A 132 -10.70 2.65 -4.96
C PRO A 132 -10.67 1.46 -3.99
N SER A 133 -11.80 0.78 -3.78
CA SER A 133 -11.88 -0.40 -2.90
C SER A 133 -10.95 -1.53 -3.37
N LEU A 134 -10.92 -1.80 -4.68
CA LEU A 134 -10.16 -2.90 -5.31
C LEU A 134 -10.46 -4.29 -4.75
N ALA A 135 -11.59 -4.46 -4.05
CA ALA A 135 -12.09 -5.76 -3.65
C ALA A 135 -12.45 -6.59 -4.90
N ARG A 136 -11.91 -7.81 -4.99
CA ARG A 136 -12.32 -8.80 -5.98
C ARG A 136 -13.36 -9.73 -5.36
N THR A 137 -14.41 -10.04 -6.12
CA THR A 137 -15.48 -10.95 -5.67
C THR A 137 -15.16 -12.43 -5.90
N LYS A 138 -14.13 -12.72 -6.70
CA LYS A 138 -13.69 -14.08 -7.04
C LYS A 138 -12.17 -14.17 -7.03
N GLN A 139 -11.67 -15.34 -6.64
CA GLN A 139 -10.26 -15.67 -6.77
C GLN A 139 -9.89 -15.83 -8.25
N PRO A 140 -8.75 -15.27 -8.70
CA PRO A 140 -8.30 -15.47 -10.07
C PRO A 140 -7.94 -16.93 -10.36
N ASN A 141 -8.27 -17.38 -11.57
CA ASN A 141 -7.75 -18.64 -12.09
C ASN A 141 -6.35 -18.39 -12.65
N TRP A 142 -5.32 -18.90 -11.99
CA TRP A 142 -3.94 -18.62 -12.38
C TRP A 142 -3.53 -19.32 -13.67
N GLY A 143 -2.81 -18.59 -14.52
CA GLY A 143 -2.18 -19.09 -15.74
C GLY A 143 -0.85 -19.81 -15.49
N LYS A 144 0.00 -19.85 -16.52
CA LYS A 144 1.36 -20.38 -16.41
C LYS A 144 2.32 -19.28 -15.94
N SER A 145 3.31 -19.67 -15.15
CA SER A 145 4.41 -18.79 -14.76
C SER A 145 5.31 -18.49 -15.96
N MET A 146 5.82 -17.26 -16.05
CA MET A 146 6.75 -16.80 -17.08
C MET A 146 7.89 -15.99 -16.46
N ASP A 147 9.05 -16.00 -17.12
CA ASP A 147 10.20 -15.21 -16.70
C ASP A 147 9.97 -13.72 -16.99
N LEU A 148 10.10 -12.90 -15.96
CA LEU A 148 10.05 -11.44 -16.05
C LEU A 148 11.46 -10.84 -16.24
N PHE A 149 12.49 -11.59 -15.86
CA PHE A 149 13.89 -11.26 -16.10
C PHE A 149 14.55 -12.36 -16.93
N ASN A 150 15.25 -11.96 -18.00
CA ASN A 150 15.78 -12.89 -18.99
C ASN A 150 17.19 -13.44 -18.68
N GLY A 151 17.82 -12.98 -17.60
CA GLY A 151 19.17 -13.41 -17.19
C GLY A 151 20.32 -12.89 -18.07
N LYS A 152 20.06 -12.03 -19.06
CA LYS A 152 21.05 -11.60 -20.06
C LYS A 152 21.24 -10.09 -20.12
N ASP A 153 20.15 -9.33 -20.06
CA ASP A 153 20.16 -7.87 -20.20
C ASP A 153 18.92 -7.25 -19.52
N LEU A 154 18.76 -5.93 -19.65
CA LEU A 154 17.62 -5.19 -19.12
C LEU A 154 16.44 -5.10 -20.08
N LYS A 155 16.35 -5.92 -21.12
CA LYS A 155 15.20 -5.88 -22.04
C LYS A 155 13.90 -6.14 -21.27
N GLY A 156 12.92 -5.25 -21.43
CA GLY A 156 11.67 -5.26 -20.67
C GLY A 156 11.73 -4.50 -19.34
N TRP A 157 12.88 -3.90 -19.01
CA TRP A 157 13.12 -3.06 -17.84
C TRP A 157 13.67 -1.70 -18.26
N LYS A 158 13.34 -0.65 -17.50
CA LYS A 158 13.88 0.70 -17.73
C LYS A 158 14.30 1.36 -16.43
N ALA A 159 15.42 2.06 -16.46
CA ALA A 159 15.84 2.93 -15.38
C ALA A 159 14.90 4.15 -15.28
N MET A 160 14.59 4.54 -14.05
CA MET A 160 13.72 5.68 -13.74
C MET A 160 14.51 6.97 -13.55
N GLY A 161 15.80 6.88 -13.23
CA GLY A 161 16.72 8.01 -13.15
C GLY A 161 17.53 8.21 -14.42
N GLN A 162 18.35 9.26 -14.44
CA GLN A 162 19.13 9.65 -15.62
C GLN A 162 20.32 8.72 -15.90
N THR A 163 20.84 8.03 -14.89
CA THR A 163 22.02 7.18 -15.02
C THR A 163 21.74 5.78 -14.50
N ASN A 164 21.78 4.80 -15.39
CA ASN A 164 21.61 3.40 -15.03
C ASN A 164 22.93 2.82 -14.46
N GLN A 165 22.86 2.27 -13.25
CA GLN A 165 23.93 1.50 -12.59
C GLN A 165 23.66 -0.01 -12.61
N TRP A 166 22.47 -0.44 -13.03
CA TRP A 166 22.11 -1.85 -13.03
C TRP A 166 22.86 -2.59 -14.13
N VAL A 167 23.43 -3.73 -13.76
CA VAL A 167 24.19 -4.61 -14.66
C VAL A 167 23.66 -6.04 -14.57
N VAL A 168 23.89 -6.81 -15.63
CA VAL A 168 23.57 -8.25 -15.65
C VAL A 168 24.86 -9.04 -15.75
N GLU A 169 25.11 -9.90 -14.77
CA GLU A 169 26.30 -10.74 -14.71
C GLU A 169 25.91 -12.17 -14.34
N ASN A 170 26.28 -13.15 -15.18
CA ASN A 170 26.06 -14.58 -14.91
C ASN A 170 24.60 -14.93 -14.55
N GLY A 171 23.62 -14.33 -15.22
CA GLY A 171 22.20 -14.59 -14.92
C GLY A 171 21.64 -13.80 -13.73
N VAL A 172 22.42 -12.90 -13.13
CA VAL A 172 22.04 -12.10 -11.97
C VAL A 172 21.94 -10.62 -12.35
N LEU A 173 20.82 -10.00 -12.00
CA LEU A 173 20.61 -8.56 -12.09
C LEU A 173 21.16 -7.90 -10.83
N LYS A 174 22.11 -6.97 -10.97
CA LYS A 174 22.80 -6.34 -9.83
C LYS A 174 22.69 -4.82 -9.88
N SER A 175 22.43 -4.22 -8.72
CA SER A 175 22.76 -2.83 -8.44
C SER A 175 23.99 -2.83 -7.52
N PRO A 176 25.19 -2.47 -8.00
CA PRO A 176 26.42 -2.55 -7.19
C PRO A 176 26.54 -1.40 -6.16
N LYS A 177 25.71 -0.37 -6.28
CA LYS A 177 25.70 0.84 -5.44
C LYS A 177 24.35 1.54 -5.58
N SER A 178 24.07 2.50 -4.70
CA SER A 178 22.96 3.43 -4.86
C SER A 178 23.00 4.15 -6.21
N GLY A 179 21.88 4.17 -6.92
CA GLY A 179 21.72 4.87 -8.19
C GLY A 179 20.25 4.99 -8.59
N SER A 180 19.92 4.75 -9.87
CA SER A 180 18.56 4.75 -10.37
C SER A 180 17.76 3.55 -9.86
N ASN A 181 16.48 3.77 -9.63
CA ASN A 181 15.46 2.73 -9.57
C ASN A 181 15.19 2.14 -10.98
N ILE A 182 14.70 0.90 -11.07
CA ILE A 182 14.27 0.29 -12.34
C ILE A 182 12.85 -0.25 -12.23
N GLN A 183 12.14 -0.27 -13.35
CA GLN A 183 10.79 -0.84 -13.42
C GLN A 183 10.58 -1.61 -14.71
N THR A 184 9.65 -2.55 -14.70
CA THR A 184 9.21 -3.22 -15.92
C THR A 184 8.56 -2.23 -16.88
N GLU A 185 8.72 -2.47 -18.18
CA GLU A 185 7.98 -1.74 -19.20
C GLU A 185 6.50 -2.17 -19.23
N GLN A 186 6.24 -3.45 -18.95
CA GLN A 186 4.90 -4.00 -18.80
C GLN A 186 4.26 -3.57 -17.47
N LYS A 187 2.92 -3.53 -17.47
CA LYS A 187 2.10 -3.19 -16.31
C LYS A 187 1.16 -4.35 -16.00
N PHE A 188 0.90 -4.58 -14.72
CA PHE A 188 0.15 -5.72 -14.21
C PHE A 188 -0.95 -5.25 -13.25
N SER A 189 -2.03 -6.03 -13.17
CA SER A 189 -3.09 -5.84 -12.17
C SER A 189 -2.92 -6.87 -11.07
N ASP A 190 -3.67 -7.97 -11.11
CA ASP A 190 -3.54 -9.09 -10.17
C ASP A 190 -2.43 -10.05 -10.66
N PHE A 191 -1.58 -10.56 -9.77
CA PHE A 191 -0.49 -11.46 -10.13
C PHE A 191 0.03 -12.29 -8.95
N LYS A 192 0.76 -13.37 -9.27
CA LYS A 192 1.76 -13.96 -8.38
C LYS A 192 3.15 -13.59 -8.88
N LEU A 193 4.02 -13.13 -7.99
CA LEU A 193 5.39 -12.76 -8.26
C LEU A 193 6.31 -13.66 -7.42
N HIS A 194 7.28 -14.27 -8.07
CA HIS A 194 8.39 -14.95 -7.44
C HIS A 194 9.69 -14.22 -7.80
N LEU A 195 10.58 -14.03 -6.84
CA LEU A 195 11.93 -13.51 -7.09
C LEU A 195 12.88 -13.98 -5.99
N GLU A 196 14.14 -14.14 -6.35
CA GLU A 196 15.23 -14.37 -5.41
C GLU A 196 16.09 -13.12 -5.33
N PHE A 197 16.54 -12.77 -4.13
CA PHE A 197 17.34 -11.59 -3.88
C PHE A 197 18.46 -11.86 -2.89
N LYS A 198 19.53 -11.08 -2.96
CA LYS A 198 20.67 -11.16 -2.05
C LYS A 198 21.25 -9.76 -1.84
N TYR A 199 21.53 -9.43 -0.59
CA TYR A 199 22.08 -8.14 -0.18
C TYR A 199 23.31 -8.32 0.73
N PRO A 200 24.28 -7.38 0.71
CA PRO A 200 25.33 -7.32 1.72
C PRO A 200 24.76 -6.77 3.04
N LYS A 201 25.51 -6.99 4.13
CA LYS A 201 25.15 -6.51 5.47
C LYS A 201 24.89 -4.99 5.47
N GLY A 202 23.78 -4.57 6.08
CA GLY A 202 23.35 -3.18 6.20
C GLY A 202 22.73 -2.57 4.94
N SER A 203 22.49 -3.34 3.89
CA SER A 203 21.85 -2.83 2.67
C SER A 203 20.33 -2.65 2.81
N ASN A 204 19.77 -1.87 1.89
CA ASN A 204 18.34 -1.59 1.79
C ASN A 204 17.94 -1.48 0.30
N SER A 205 16.77 -2.01 -0.03
CA SER A 205 16.10 -2.05 -1.33
C SER A 205 14.61 -2.32 -1.10
N GLY A 206 13.85 -2.62 -2.15
CA GLY A 206 12.42 -2.88 -2.05
C GLY A 206 11.84 -3.33 -3.37
N VAL A 207 10.75 -4.10 -3.28
CA VAL A 207 9.98 -4.55 -4.45
C VAL A 207 8.61 -3.89 -4.42
N TYR A 208 8.40 -2.92 -5.30
CA TYR A 208 7.14 -2.21 -5.44
C TYR A 208 6.19 -2.97 -6.35
N LEU A 209 5.12 -3.47 -5.76
CA LEU A 209 4.01 -4.10 -6.45
C LEU A 209 3.18 -3.01 -7.14
N ARG A 210 3.01 -3.15 -8.45
CA ARG A 210 2.33 -2.15 -9.31
C ARG A 210 2.95 -0.75 -9.21
N GLY A 211 4.22 -0.64 -8.81
CA GLY A 211 4.92 0.62 -8.57
C GLY A 211 4.39 1.41 -7.36
N ARG A 212 3.58 0.81 -6.48
CA ARG A 212 2.85 1.53 -5.43
C ARG A 212 2.94 0.92 -4.03
N TYR A 213 3.13 -0.39 -3.93
CA TYR A 213 3.18 -1.07 -2.63
C TYR A 213 4.52 -1.76 -2.46
N GLU A 214 5.39 -1.18 -1.65
CA GLU A 214 6.72 -1.73 -1.36
C GLU A 214 6.61 -2.94 -0.43
N VAL A 215 7.09 -4.10 -0.89
CA VAL A 215 7.53 -5.20 -0.03
C VAL A 215 9.01 -4.96 0.26
N GLN A 216 9.31 -4.67 1.53
CA GLN A 216 10.59 -4.15 1.96
C GLN A 216 11.73 -5.15 1.78
N ILE A 217 12.93 -4.67 1.42
CA ILE A 217 14.19 -5.42 1.51
C ILE A 217 15.17 -4.63 2.37
N VAL A 218 15.49 -5.13 3.57
CA VAL A 218 16.48 -4.50 4.45
C VAL A 218 17.19 -5.58 5.25
N ASP A 219 18.46 -5.38 5.59
CA ASP A 219 19.13 -6.22 6.57
C ASP A 219 18.57 -5.98 7.97
N SER A 220 17.69 -6.88 8.42
CA SER A 220 17.00 -6.81 9.71
C SER A 220 17.32 -7.98 10.65
N LYS A 221 18.37 -8.75 10.35
CA LYS A 221 18.63 -10.02 11.05
C LYS A 221 18.81 -9.80 12.55
N GLY A 222 17.98 -10.48 13.34
CA GLY A 222 18.01 -10.42 14.81
C GLY A 222 17.25 -9.24 15.42
N LEU A 223 16.51 -8.48 14.61
CA LEU A 223 15.58 -7.46 15.10
C LEU A 223 14.17 -8.05 15.29
N GLU A 224 13.31 -7.28 15.95
CA GLU A 224 11.88 -7.60 16.05
C GLU A 224 11.14 -7.22 14.76
N PRO A 225 10.11 -7.97 14.34
CA PRO A 225 9.29 -7.57 13.20
C PRO A 225 8.64 -6.20 13.41
N GLN A 226 8.82 -5.30 12.44
CA GLN A 226 8.21 -3.95 12.43
C GLN A 226 7.74 -3.59 11.01
N ILE A 227 7.03 -2.45 10.88
CA ILE A 227 6.43 -1.97 9.63
C ILE A 227 7.46 -1.63 8.53
N ASP A 228 8.74 -1.58 8.85
CA ASP A 228 9.85 -1.19 7.99
C ASP A 228 10.96 -2.25 7.89
N MET A 229 10.71 -3.46 8.42
CA MET A 229 11.64 -4.61 8.38
C MET A 229 11.44 -5.48 7.14
N LEU A 230 12.35 -6.42 6.91
CA LEU A 230 12.31 -7.31 5.75
C LEU A 230 10.95 -8.00 5.59
N GLY A 231 10.34 -7.85 4.42
CA GLY A 231 9.08 -8.50 4.07
C GLY A 231 7.83 -7.76 4.57
N ALA A 232 7.98 -6.67 5.32
CA ALA A 232 6.88 -5.75 5.60
C ALA A 232 6.31 -5.17 4.30
N VAL A 233 5.00 -4.88 4.29
CA VAL A 233 4.50 -3.87 3.35
C VAL A 233 4.75 -2.52 3.98
N TYR A 234 5.74 -1.80 3.44
CA TYR A 234 6.43 -0.70 4.12
C TYR A 234 5.45 0.33 4.69
N GLY A 235 5.53 0.54 5.99
CA GLY A 235 4.70 1.49 6.73
C GLY A 235 3.29 1.02 7.08
N PHE A 236 2.85 -0.16 6.65
CA PHE A 236 1.47 -0.62 6.87
C PHE A 236 1.35 -2.00 7.52
N LEU A 237 2.04 -3.01 7.01
CA LEU A 237 1.82 -4.40 7.40
C LEU A 237 3.11 -4.99 7.94
N VAL A 238 3.08 -5.33 9.23
CA VAL A 238 4.19 -5.99 9.93
C VAL A 238 4.21 -7.47 9.54
N PRO A 239 5.37 -8.04 9.17
CA PRO A 239 5.49 -9.48 8.98
C PRO A 239 5.38 -10.19 10.33
N ASN A 240 4.80 -11.38 10.38
CA ASN A 240 4.63 -12.12 11.64
C ASN A 240 5.97 -12.58 12.26
N GLU A 241 7.03 -12.62 11.45
CA GLU A 241 8.37 -13.08 11.80
C GLU A 241 9.36 -12.73 10.70
N LEU A 242 10.66 -12.84 11.00
CA LEU A 242 11.75 -12.55 10.07
C LEU A 242 12.59 -13.84 9.80
N PRO A 243 12.08 -14.79 8.99
CA PRO A 243 12.77 -16.05 8.65
C PRO A 243 13.86 -15.81 7.59
N GLU A 244 14.61 -14.72 7.74
CA GLU A 244 15.63 -14.28 6.79
C GLU A 244 16.92 -15.10 6.97
N ASN A 245 17.55 -15.47 5.87
CA ASN A 245 18.92 -15.95 5.87
C ASN A 245 19.89 -14.81 6.23
N ASP A 246 21.14 -15.14 6.54
CA ASP A 246 22.16 -14.13 6.78
C ASP A 246 22.43 -13.28 5.51
N ALA A 247 23.00 -12.09 5.70
CA ALA A 247 23.50 -11.29 4.59
C ALA A 247 24.43 -12.10 3.68
N ASP A 248 24.47 -11.73 2.40
CA ASP A 248 25.19 -12.44 1.33
C ASP A 248 24.67 -13.86 1.03
N GLN A 249 23.53 -14.27 1.61
CA GLN A 249 22.79 -15.47 1.22
C GLN A 249 21.56 -15.11 0.37
N TRP A 250 21.18 -16.02 -0.53
CA TRP A 250 19.96 -15.85 -1.30
C TRP A 250 18.73 -15.99 -0.41
N GLN A 251 17.84 -15.02 -0.53
CA GLN A 251 16.49 -14.98 0.00
C GLN A 251 15.50 -15.20 -1.15
N SER A 252 14.27 -15.58 -0.85
CA SER A 252 13.20 -15.67 -1.84
C SER A 252 11.92 -15.02 -1.36
N TYR A 253 11.24 -14.31 -2.27
CA TYR A 253 9.87 -13.89 -2.09
C TYR A 253 8.94 -14.65 -3.03
N ASP A 254 7.82 -15.10 -2.46
CA ASP A 254 6.62 -15.49 -3.18
C ASP A 254 5.48 -14.58 -2.73
N ILE A 255 5.02 -13.73 -3.64
CA ILE A 255 4.02 -12.69 -3.38
C ILE A 255 2.79 -12.94 -4.24
N THR A 256 1.62 -12.96 -3.63
CA THR A 256 0.34 -12.94 -4.35
C THR A 256 -0.35 -11.62 -4.09
N LEU A 257 -0.69 -10.88 -5.16
CA LEU A 257 -1.46 -9.64 -5.08
C LEU A 257 -2.75 -9.78 -5.90
N ILE A 258 -3.90 -9.58 -5.25
CA ILE A 258 -5.23 -9.62 -5.86
C ILE A 258 -5.98 -8.35 -5.45
N GLY A 259 -6.11 -7.39 -6.37
CA GLY A 259 -6.54 -6.04 -6.04
C GLY A 259 -5.56 -5.37 -5.07
N ARG A 260 -5.93 -5.33 -3.78
CA ARG A 260 -5.06 -4.93 -2.65
C ARG A 260 -4.87 -6.01 -1.59
N ARG A 261 -5.40 -7.22 -1.79
CA ARG A 261 -5.14 -8.34 -0.88
C ARG A 261 -3.79 -8.94 -1.21
N VAL A 262 -2.91 -8.98 -0.22
CA VAL A 262 -1.53 -9.43 -0.37
C VAL A 262 -1.25 -10.62 0.54
N THR A 263 -0.53 -11.58 -0.01
CA THR A 263 0.18 -12.63 0.75
C THR A 263 1.65 -12.53 0.39
N VAL A 264 2.52 -12.54 1.40
CA VAL A 264 3.98 -12.53 1.23
C VAL A 264 4.54 -13.73 1.97
N ALA A 265 5.28 -14.57 1.26
CA ALA A 265 6.14 -15.57 1.86
C ALA A 265 7.61 -15.21 1.66
N LEU A 266 8.40 -15.32 2.72
CA LEU A 266 9.85 -15.17 2.72
C LEU A 266 10.47 -16.53 3.01
N ASN A 267 11.34 -17.01 2.12
CA ASN A 267 12.02 -18.31 2.25
C ASN A 267 11.05 -19.48 2.49
N GLY A 268 9.94 -19.48 1.76
CA GLY A 268 8.89 -20.50 1.86
C GLY A 268 7.96 -20.37 3.07
N LYS A 269 8.16 -19.38 3.95
CA LYS A 269 7.32 -19.15 5.12
C LYS A 269 6.41 -17.93 4.92
N ILE A 270 5.10 -18.12 5.08
CA ILE A 270 4.12 -17.03 4.95
C ILE A 270 4.26 -16.08 6.14
N ILE A 271 4.69 -14.84 5.88
CA ILE A 271 4.91 -13.80 6.89
C ILE A 271 3.80 -12.75 6.89
N ILE A 272 3.08 -12.58 5.78
CA ILE A 272 1.86 -11.79 5.66
C ILE A 272 0.83 -12.63 4.91
N CYS A 273 -0.37 -12.81 5.47
CA CYS A 273 -1.37 -13.72 4.92
C CYS A 273 -2.67 -13.00 4.57
N ASP A 274 -3.03 -13.00 3.28
CA ASP A 274 -4.31 -12.56 2.72
C ASP A 274 -4.92 -11.30 3.38
N THR A 275 -4.11 -10.25 3.53
CA THR A 275 -4.51 -9.01 4.19
C THR A 275 -4.59 -7.84 3.20
N THR A 276 -5.38 -6.82 3.53
CA THR A 276 -5.58 -5.67 2.65
C THR A 276 -4.50 -4.62 2.90
N ILE A 277 -3.75 -4.27 1.85
CA ILE A 277 -2.87 -3.10 1.86
C ILE A 277 -3.74 -1.83 1.95
N PRO A 278 -3.55 -0.97 2.97
CA PRO A 278 -4.40 0.19 3.18
C PRO A 278 -4.35 1.20 2.03
N GLY A 279 -3.15 1.55 1.57
CA GLY A 279 -2.91 2.51 0.49
C GLY A 279 -1.51 2.38 -0.09
N ILE A 280 -1.14 3.30 -0.97
CA ILE A 280 0.22 3.38 -1.54
C ILE A 280 1.27 3.62 -0.44
N THR A 281 2.45 3.04 -0.59
CA THR A 281 3.60 3.26 0.30
C THR A 281 4.39 4.49 -0.15
N GLY A 282 5.25 5.03 0.72
CA GLY A 282 6.25 6.01 0.29
C GLY A 282 7.10 5.45 -0.84
N GLY A 283 7.57 6.31 -1.74
CA GLY A 283 8.30 5.89 -2.94
C GLY A 283 7.42 5.39 -4.10
N ALA A 284 6.10 5.35 -3.94
CA ALA A 284 5.17 5.05 -5.04
C ALA A 284 5.39 5.98 -6.24
N ILE A 285 5.10 5.50 -7.45
CA ILE A 285 5.28 6.27 -8.69
C ILE A 285 4.10 7.20 -8.99
N ASP A 286 2.91 6.86 -8.49
CA ASP A 286 1.68 7.63 -8.62
C ASP A 286 0.64 7.12 -7.60
N SER A 287 -0.46 7.86 -7.41
CA SER A 287 -1.56 7.50 -6.51
C SER A 287 -2.73 6.82 -7.21
N ASN A 288 -2.58 6.35 -8.46
CA ASN A 288 -3.68 5.78 -9.24
C ASN A 288 -3.87 4.28 -8.92
N GLU A 289 -4.31 3.95 -7.70
CA GLU A 289 -4.36 2.58 -7.19
C GLU A 289 -5.17 1.61 -8.07
N ALA A 290 -6.14 2.09 -8.86
CA ALA A 290 -6.94 1.26 -9.77
C ALA A 290 -6.20 0.79 -11.02
N GLU A 291 -5.18 1.54 -11.47
CA GLU A 291 -4.54 1.32 -12.76
C GLU A 291 -3.48 0.23 -12.71
N PRO A 292 -3.37 -0.65 -13.71
CA PRO A 292 -2.23 -1.57 -13.82
C PRO A 292 -0.90 -0.83 -13.65
N GLY A 293 0.07 -1.46 -13.00
CA GLY A 293 1.35 -0.83 -12.69
C GLY A 293 2.52 -1.80 -12.87
N PRO A 294 3.75 -1.29 -12.99
CA PRO A 294 4.92 -2.12 -13.22
C PRO A 294 5.37 -2.87 -11.95
N ILE A 295 6.27 -3.83 -12.10
CA ILE A 295 7.12 -4.23 -10.97
C ILE A 295 8.29 -3.24 -10.93
N TYR A 296 8.53 -2.62 -9.78
CA TYR A 296 9.58 -1.64 -9.57
C TYR A 296 10.56 -2.16 -8.50
N LEU A 297 11.85 -2.17 -8.79
CA LEU A 297 12.94 -2.51 -7.87
C LEU A 297 13.71 -1.25 -7.44
N GLN A 298 13.79 -1.04 -6.13
CA GLN A 298 14.51 0.08 -5.53
C GLN A 298 16.02 -0.16 -5.55
N GLY A 299 16.77 0.78 -6.13
CA GLY A 299 18.22 0.68 -6.34
C GLY A 299 18.99 1.91 -5.84
N ASP A 300 18.32 2.85 -5.19
CA ASP A 300 18.89 4.10 -4.65
C ASP A 300 19.35 3.99 -3.19
N HIS A 301 19.04 2.90 -2.47
CA HIS A 301 19.33 2.77 -1.03
C HIS A 301 20.57 1.92 -0.69
N GLY A 302 21.01 1.03 -1.59
CA GLY A 302 22.20 0.23 -1.38
C GLY A 302 22.45 -0.82 -2.46
N PRO A 303 23.52 -1.62 -2.34
CA PRO A 303 23.78 -2.73 -3.25
C PRO A 303 22.75 -3.85 -3.08
N ILE A 304 22.29 -4.44 -4.19
CA ILE A 304 21.31 -5.53 -4.19
C ILE A 304 21.48 -6.39 -5.44
N GLU A 305 21.26 -7.69 -5.31
CA GLU A 305 21.24 -8.64 -6.41
C GLU A 305 19.88 -9.34 -6.50
N PHE A 306 19.41 -9.59 -7.72
CA PHE A 306 18.18 -10.33 -8.01
C PHE A 306 18.42 -11.42 -9.06
N ARG A 307 17.68 -12.52 -8.94
CA ARG A 307 17.58 -13.55 -9.99
C ARG A 307 16.21 -14.23 -9.93
N ASN A 308 15.95 -15.09 -10.90
CA ASN A 308 14.76 -15.93 -10.94
C ASN A 308 13.45 -15.13 -10.78
N ILE A 309 13.36 -13.95 -11.41
CA ILE A 309 12.17 -13.10 -11.34
C ILE A 309 11.12 -13.66 -12.29
N ARG A 310 10.03 -14.21 -11.74
CA ARG A 310 8.95 -14.87 -12.47
C ARG A 310 7.61 -14.31 -12.06
N ILE A 311 6.69 -14.22 -13.01
CA ILE A 311 5.33 -13.73 -12.77
C ILE A 311 4.30 -14.73 -13.30
N THR A 312 3.18 -14.86 -12.60
CA THR A 312 2.02 -15.64 -13.05
C THR A 312 0.81 -14.72 -13.05
N LEU A 313 0.16 -14.60 -14.20
CA LEU A 313 -1.01 -13.76 -14.39
C LEU A 313 -2.29 -14.62 -14.33
N PRO A 314 -3.46 -14.03 -14.02
CA PRO A 314 -4.74 -14.67 -14.24
C PRO A 314 -4.90 -15.12 -15.70
N LYS A 315 -5.62 -16.22 -15.93
CA LYS A 315 -6.13 -16.56 -17.25
C LYS A 315 -7.15 -15.50 -17.67
N GLU A 316 -7.08 -15.09 -18.92
CA GLU A 316 -8.13 -14.30 -19.58
C GLU A 316 -9.46 -15.06 -19.61
#